data_AF-A0A926USQ3-F1
#
_entry.id   AF-A0A926USQ3-F1
#
_cell.length_a   1.000
_cell.length_b   1.000
_cell.length_c   1.000
_cell.angle_alpha   90.00
_cell.angle_beta   90.00
_cell.angle_gamma   90.00
#
_symmetry.space_group_name_H-M   'P 1'
#
loop_
_entity.id
_entity.type
_entity.pdbx_description
1 polymer ?
#
loop_
_entity_poly.entity_id
_entity_poly.type
_entity_poly.pdbx_seq_one_letter_code
_entity_poly.pdbx_strand_id
1 'polypeptide(L)'
;MKKKLSNLIKILVILIILSLFVLPAIANAPPPPPMNWFVFSYPSGQKTLQGLQIVECNTEICEQPTLLIQYGECRDKACLQPNAITSQTRNTYRFGCAENRCLLLDTVNTYANQQNQAKEQSKRWFRLIGQFSDRLRLSNPALKDPQGQSTFFPLSGLWQVQITNDSLQVIQEEDWYLYPLFTPLQEYTRQMFFTGWLLTIVSELLIAAPFLWWQKTPKPKFWRTLTAIAVVNLFSYPVVWSFFPSLEAFQLLLGRYLGISSLIIAILYGLIIYNRRRDSSKRIILVSILAFIVLNIIGIFGALWFGYGNRFPIVTGIPYRLTMPASEVFAIVYEAWLISTLSLEQLPIRQSLLISLLTNATSLIGGFIVFGMNFLA
;
A
#
# COMPACT_ATOMS: atom_id res chain seq x y z
N MET A 1 22.41 -38.34 7.86
CA MET A 1 22.55 -36.90 8.18
C MET A 1 23.27 -36.10 7.08
N LYS A 2 24.45 -36.53 6.61
CA LYS A 2 25.26 -35.83 5.57
C LYS A 2 24.50 -35.44 4.29
N LYS A 3 23.63 -36.32 3.76
CA LYS A 3 22.86 -36.06 2.53
C LYS A 3 21.79 -34.96 2.70
N LYS A 4 21.17 -34.86 3.89
CA LYS A 4 20.19 -33.80 4.21
C LYS A 4 20.87 -32.45 4.42
N LEU A 5 22.02 -32.45 5.09
CA LEU A 5 22.84 -31.24 5.29
C LEU A 5 23.39 -30.70 3.96
N SER A 6 23.87 -31.59 3.07
CA SER A 6 24.34 -31.21 1.74
C SER A 6 23.25 -30.57 0.87
N ASN A 7 22.02 -31.11 0.90
CA ASN A 7 20.90 -30.52 0.17
C ASN A 7 20.48 -29.15 0.76
N LEU A 8 20.52 -28.99 2.09
CA LEU A 8 20.23 -27.71 2.73
C LEU A 8 21.27 -26.64 2.32
N ILE A 9 22.55 -27.00 2.31
CA ILE A 9 23.64 -26.10 1.88
C ILE A 9 23.47 -25.71 0.41
N LYS A 10 23.14 -26.65 -0.48
CA LYS A 10 22.88 -26.34 -1.90
C LYS A 10 21.72 -25.36 -2.07
N ILE A 11 20.62 -25.55 -1.35
CA ILE A 11 19.49 -24.63 -1.36
C ILE A 11 19.96 -23.26 -0.84
N LEU A 12 20.63 -23.19 0.31
CA LEU A 12 21.12 -21.95 0.89
C LEU A 12 22.05 -21.19 -0.07
N VAL A 13 22.95 -21.89 -0.77
CA VAL A 13 23.85 -21.30 -1.77
C VAL A 13 23.07 -20.75 -2.96
N ILE A 14 22.07 -21.47 -3.47
CA ILE A 14 21.19 -20.95 -4.55
C ILE A 14 20.43 -19.70 -4.08
N LEU A 15 19.92 -19.71 -2.84
CA LEU A 15 19.22 -18.56 -2.25
C LEU A 15 20.15 -17.35 -2.10
N ILE A 16 21.40 -17.57 -1.65
CA ILE A 16 22.42 -16.51 -1.56
C ILE A 16 22.72 -15.95 -2.95
N ILE A 17 22.94 -16.81 -3.95
CA ILE A 17 23.19 -16.39 -5.34
C ILE A 17 22.02 -15.56 -5.86
N LEU A 18 20.77 -16.01 -5.69
CA LEU A 18 19.58 -15.26 -6.09
C LEU A 18 19.50 -13.89 -5.37
N SER A 19 19.80 -13.84 -4.07
CA SER A 19 19.80 -12.58 -3.30
C SER A 19 20.87 -11.59 -3.76
N LEU A 20 22.02 -12.09 -4.24
CA LEU A 20 23.11 -11.28 -4.79
C LEU A 20 22.73 -10.59 -6.11
N PHE A 21 21.73 -11.07 -6.84
CA PHE A 21 21.21 -10.38 -8.04
C PHE A 21 20.19 -9.28 -7.72
N VAL A 22 19.57 -9.32 -6.54
CA VAL A 22 18.57 -8.31 -6.13
C VAL A 22 19.23 -6.97 -5.75
N LEU A 23 20.34 -7.02 -5.02
CA LEU A 23 21.03 -5.82 -4.54
C LEU A 23 21.56 -4.91 -5.68
N PRO A 24 22.23 -5.44 -6.74
CA PRO A 24 22.68 -4.64 -7.88
C PRO A 24 21.53 -4.04 -8.69
N ALA A 25 20.39 -4.76 -8.78
CA ALA A 25 19.22 -4.23 -9.46
C ALA A 25 18.70 -2.97 -8.74
N ILE A 26 18.57 -3.01 -7.42
CA ILE A 26 18.13 -1.85 -6.63
C ILE A 26 19.12 -0.68 -6.77
N ALA A 27 20.42 -0.96 -6.74
CA ALA A 27 21.48 0.07 -6.82
C ALA A 27 21.56 0.78 -8.18
N ASN A 28 21.21 0.11 -9.29
CA ASN A 28 21.25 0.69 -10.63
C ASN A 28 19.93 1.32 -11.07
N ALA A 29 18.96 1.41 -10.16
CA ALA A 29 17.68 2.00 -10.47
C ALA A 29 17.85 3.55 -10.55
N PRO A 30 17.32 4.24 -11.59
CA PRO A 30 17.36 5.71 -11.67
C PRO A 30 16.76 6.43 -10.42
N PRO A 31 16.80 7.77 -10.30
CA PRO A 31 16.05 8.48 -9.25
C PRO A 31 14.52 8.44 -9.52
N PRO A 32 13.66 8.37 -8.49
CA PRO A 32 12.20 8.41 -8.66
C PRO A 32 11.75 9.72 -9.32
N PRO A 33 10.67 9.71 -10.11
CA PRO A 33 10.14 10.92 -10.74
C PRO A 33 9.59 11.88 -9.68
N PRO A 34 9.56 13.20 -9.94
CA PRO A 34 8.88 14.15 -9.06
C PRO A 34 7.39 13.81 -8.85
N MET A 35 6.93 13.82 -7.60
CA MET A 35 5.57 13.43 -7.20
C MET A 35 4.92 14.45 -6.26
N ASN A 36 3.76 14.98 -6.64
CA ASN A 36 2.99 15.92 -5.82
C ASN A 36 1.61 15.33 -5.52
N TRP A 37 1.38 15.06 -4.24
CA TRP A 37 0.15 14.48 -3.71
C TRP A 37 -0.81 15.54 -3.22
N PHE A 38 -2.05 15.49 -3.66
CA PHE A 38 -3.14 16.31 -3.14
C PHE A 38 -4.11 15.40 -2.40
N VAL A 39 -4.19 15.54 -1.07
CA VAL A 39 -5.01 14.70 -0.19
C VAL A 39 -6.21 15.50 0.29
N PHE A 40 -7.40 15.06 -0.08
CA PHE A 40 -8.66 15.74 0.20
C PHE A 40 -9.25 15.28 1.53
N SER A 41 -9.53 16.24 2.41
CA SER A 41 -10.25 16.02 3.67
C SER A 41 -11.69 16.51 3.53
N TYR A 42 -12.62 15.55 3.59
CA TYR A 42 -14.06 15.78 3.43
C TYR A 42 -14.72 15.88 4.82
N PRO A 43 -15.45 16.96 5.16
CA PRO A 43 -16.33 16.94 6.32
C PRO A 43 -17.43 15.88 6.18
N SER A 44 -17.89 15.36 7.31
CA SER A 44 -18.83 14.25 7.40
C SER A 44 -20.05 14.42 6.48
N GLY A 45 -20.29 13.44 5.61
CA GLY A 45 -21.43 13.42 4.66
C GLY A 45 -21.17 14.07 3.30
N GLN A 46 -19.93 14.48 2.99
CA GLN A 46 -19.61 15.16 1.73
C GLN A 46 -19.47 14.27 0.49
N LYS A 47 -19.59 14.96 -0.64
CA LYS A 47 -19.69 14.48 -2.03
C LYS A 47 -18.32 14.31 -2.64
N THR A 48 -18.16 13.24 -3.42
CA THR A 48 -16.88 12.88 -4.05
C THR A 48 -16.49 13.86 -5.16
N LEU A 49 -15.20 14.16 -5.25
CA LEU A 49 -14.58 14.89 -6.35
C LEU A 49 -14.90 14.22 -7.70
N GLN A 50 -15.50 14.97 -8.63
CA GLN A 50 -15.82 14.51 -9.99
C GLN A 50 -14.77 14.95 -11.02
N GLY A 51 -14.18 16.12 -10.79
CA GLY A 51 -13.12 16.66 -11.64
C GLY A 51 -12.27 17.65 -10.86
N LEU A 52 -11.03 17.82 -11.30
CA LEU A 52 -10.06 18.71 -10.68
C LEU A 52 -9.17 19.33 -11.75
N GLN A 53 -9.07 20.66 -11.75
CA GLN A 53 -8.09 21.38 -12.55
C GLN A 53 -7.03 21.97 -11.64
N ILE A 54 -5.77 21.80 -12.02
CA ILE A 54 -4.66 22.59 -11.50
C ILE A 54 -4.45 23.71 -12.51
N VAL A 55 -4.54 24.95 -12.05
CA VAL A 55 -4.29 26.13 -12.86
C VAL A 55 -3.09 26.88 -12.32
N GLU A 56 -2.27 27.41 -13.23
CA GLU A 56 -1.09 28.19 -12.90
C GLU A 56 -1.38 29.68 -12.98
N CYS A 57 -0.76 30.42 -12.06
CA CYS A 57 -0.94 31.85 -11.90
C CYS A 57 0.44 32.54 -11.80
N ASN A 58 0.53 33.75 -12.33
CA ASN A 58 1.71 34.60 -12.18
C ASN A 58 1.73 35.34 -10.83
N THR A 59 0.54 35.65 -10.30
CA THR A 59 0.34 36.45 -9.09
C THR A 59 -0.55 35.72 -8.10
N GLU A 60 -0.51 36.15 -6.83
CA GLU A 60 -1.34 35.64 -5.74
C GLU A 60 -2.85 35.88 -5.95
N ILE A 61 -3.22 36.85 -6.80
CA ILE A 61 -4.63 37.15 -7.11
C ILE A 61 -5.15 36.25 -8.25
N CYS A 62 -4.24 35.68 -9.06
CA CYS A 62 -4.55 34.76 -10.15
C CYS A 62 -5.57 35.30 -11.17
N GLU A 63 -5.34 36.50 -11.70
CA GLU A 63 -6.25 37.16 -12.65
C GLU A 63 -6.32 36.48 -14.02
N GLN A 64 -5.19 35.91 -14.49
CA GLN A 64 -5.09 35.21 -15.78
C GLN A 64 -4.62 33.77 -15.58
N PRO A 65 -5.49 32.88 -15.05
CA PRO A 65 -5.14 31.50 -14.80
C PRO A 65 -4.92 30.76 -16.12
N THR A 66 -3.87 29.95 -16.19
CA THR A 66 -3.65 29.01 -17.30
C THR A 66 -3.91 27.60 -16.81
N LEU A 67 -4.68 26.81 -17.56
CA LEU A 67 -4.91 25.41 -17.21
C LEU A 67 -3.61 24.61 -17.39
N LEU A 68 -3.08 24.05 -16.29
CA LEU A 68 -1.90 23.17 -16.34
C LEU A 68 -2.33 21.75 -16.69
N ILE A 69 -3.25 21.20 -15.90
CA ILE A 69 -3.71 19.84 -16.07
C ILE A 69 -5.11 19.65 -15.46
N GLN A 70 -5.86 18.71 -16.01
CA GLN A 70 -7.20 18.37 -15.56
C GLN A 70 -7.35 16.86 -15.38
N TYR A 71 -8.07 16.47 -14.34
CA TYR A 71 -8.62 15.15 -14.14
C TYR A 71 -10.16 15.23 -14.15
N GLY A 72 -10.83 14.24 -14.74
CA GLY A 72 -12.28 14.16 -14.77
C GLY A 72 -12.95 15.28 -15.58
N GLU A 73 -14.27 15.41 -15.41
CA GLU A 73 -15.06 16.43 -16.11
C GLU A 73 -15.21 17.68 -15.23
N CYS A 74 -15.00 18.85 -15.83
CA CYS A 74 -15.28 20.15 -15.22
C CYS A 74 -16.24 20.88 -16.16
N ARG A 75 -17.52 20.92 -15.78
CA ARG A 75 -18.61 21.39 -16.67
C ARG A 75 -19.15 22.76 -16.27
N ASP A 76 -18.85 23.22 -15.06
CA ASP A 76 -19.30 24.52 -14.56
C ASP A 76 -18.65 25.69 -15.31
N LYS A 77 -19.35 26.83 -15.36
CA LYS A 77 -18.90 28.04 -16.09
C LYS A 77 -17.56 28.60 -15.61
N ALA A 78 -17.21 28.35 -14.35
CA ALA A 78 -15.95 28.79 -13.75
C ALA A 78 -14.78 27.84 -14.05
N CYS A 79 -15.04 26.67 -14.65
CA CYS A 79 -13.99 25.79 -15.16
C CYS A 79 -13.31 26.44 -16.36
N LEU A 80 -11.99 26.31 -16.45
CA LEU A 80 -11.28 26.69 -17.66
C LEU A 80 -11.59 25.69 -18.76
N GLN A 81 -12.01 26.19 -19.91
CA GLN A 81 -12.28 25.35 -21.08
C GLN A 81 -10.96 24.75 -21.59
N PRO A 82 -10.94 23.45 -21.97
CA PRO A 82 -9.73 22.77 -22.46
C PRO A 82 -9.17 23.37 -23.77
N ASN A 83 -9.87 24.33 -24.39
CA ASN A 83 -9.50 24.97 -25.65
C ASN A 83 -8.51 26.15 -25.49
N ALA A 84 -8.08 26.48 -24.27
CA ALA A 84 -7.03 27.47 -24.01
C ALA A 84 -5.79 26.78 -23.46
N ILE A 85 -4.91 26.32 -24.35
CA ILE A 85 -3.60 25.73 -24.00
C ILE A 85 -3.74 24.63 -22.94
N THR A 86 -4.37 23.50 -23.26
CA THR A 86 -3.91 22.26 -22.62
C THR A 86 -2.45 22.10 -23.03
N SER A 87 -1.52 22.44 -22.14
CA SER A 87 -0.14 22.00 -22.27
C SER A 87 -0.01 20.51 -22.00
N GLN A 88 -0.91 19.69 -22.55
CA GLN A 88 -0.50 18.35 -22.99
C GLN A 88 0.61 18.45 -24.06
N THR A 89 0.95 19.66 -24.55
CA THR A 89 2.18 19.96 -25.28
C THR A 89 3.48 19.75 -24.50
N ARG A 90 3.45 19.26 -23.27
CA ARG A 90 4.59 18.49 -22.74
C ARG A 90 4.09 17.14 -22.25
N ASN A 91 4.53 16.06 -22.90
CA ASN A 91 4.42 14.66 -22.46
C ASN A 91 5.13 14.39 -21.10
N THR A 92 5.30 15.43 -20.27
CA THR A 92 6.05 15.48 -19.01
C THR A 92 5.15 15.30 -17.81
N TYR A 93 3.84 15.57 -17.84
CA TYR A 93 3.00 15.43 -16.65
C TYR A 93 1.94 14.34 -16.78
N ARG A 94 1.79 13.52 -15.74
CA ARG A 94 0.67 12.60 -15.53
C ARG A 94 -0.12 13.05 -14.31
N PHE A 95 -1.43 13.11 -14.44
CA PHE A 95 -2.32 13.47 -13.34
C PHE A 95 -3.47 12.49 -13.25
N GLY A 96 -3.73 12.02 -12.03
CA GLY A 96 -4.81 11.08 -11.78
C GLY A 96 -5.30 11.15 -10.36
N CYS A 97 -6.60 10.98 -10.18
CA CYS A 97 -7.23 10.94 -8.87
C CYS A 97 -7.88 9.58 -8.61
N ALA A 98 -7.85 9.15 -7.36
CA ALA A 98 -8.61 8.02 -6.86
C ALA A 98 -8.97 8.26 -5.39
N GLU A 99 -10.21 7.93 -5.03
CA GLU A 99 -10.76 8.18 -3.69
C GLU A 99 -10.61 9.66 -3.26
N ASN A 100 -9.84 9.91 -2.22
CA ASN A 100 -9.55 11.22 -1.66
C ASN A 100 -8.17 11.75 -2.04
N ARG A 101 -7.52 11.19 -3.06
CA ARG A 101 -6.13 11.52 -3.40
C ARG A 101 -5.98 11.78 -4.89
N CYS A 102 -5.18 12.79 -5.23
CA CYS A 102 -4.73 13.04 -6.59
C CYS A 102 -3.21 13.11 -6.63
N LEU A 103 -2.60 12.55 -7.68
CA LEU A 103 -1.17 12.53 -7.89
C LEU A 103 -0.83 13.27 -9.17
N LEU A 104 -0.02 14.32 -9.06
CA LEU A 104 0.68 14.98 -10.16
C LEU A 104 2.11 14.44 -10.23
N LEU A 105 2.46 13.85 -11.37
CA LEU A 105 3.75 13.20 -11.58
C LEU A 105 4.45 13.81 -12.79
N ASP A 106 5.74 14.13 -12.65
CA ASP A 106 6.61 14.54 -13.76
C ASP A 106 7.34 13.33 -14.36
N THR A 107 6.97 12.92 -15.58
CA THR A 107 7.46 11.75 -16.31
C THR A 107 8.82 11.96 -16.97
N VAL A 108 9.28 13.20 -17.14
CA VAL A 108 10.62 13.49 -17.64
C VAL A 108 11.43 13.90 -16.43
N ASN A 109 12.41 13.08 -16.03
CA ASN A 109 13.35 13.41 -14.96
C ASN A 109 14.04 14.74 -15.28
N THR A 110 13.43 15.84 -14.84
CA THR A 110 13.77 17.22 -15.20
C THR A 110 15.13 17.64 -14.63
N TYR A 111 15.73 16.82 -13.76
CA TYR A 111 17.12 16.94 -13.29
C TYR A 111 18.14 17.20 -14.39
N ALA A 112 17.97 16.62 -15.59
CA ALA A 112 18.93 16.80 -16.68
C ALA A 112 18.77 18.11 -17.46
N ASN A 113 17.62 18.79 -17.39
CA ASN A 113 17.29 19.92 -18.26
C ASN A 113 16.98 21.24 -17.52
N GLN A 114 17.07 21.27 -16.19
CA GLN A 114 16.86 22.49 -15.40
C GLN A 114 17.81 23.64 -15.78
N GLN A 115 18.96 23.36 -16.39
CA GLN A 115 19.87 24.41 -16.87
C GLN A 115 19.44 25.11 -18.18
N ASN A 116 18.53 24.52 -18.98
CA ASN A 116 18.23 25.03 -20.34
C ASN A 116 16.79 25.57 -20.53
N GLN A 117 15.93 25.52 -19.50
CA GLN A 117 14.52 25.97 -19.61
C GLN A 117 14.21 27.30 -18.92
N ALA A 118 15.21 28.16 -18.72
CA ALA A 118 15.05 29.53 -18.17
C ALA A 118 14.33 30.53 -19.12
N LYS A 119 13.44 30.06 -20.01
CA LYS A 119 12.67 30.91 -20.95
C LYS A 119 11.16 30.85 -20.78
N GLU A 120 10.61 29.96 -19.94
CA GLU A 120 9.18 29.99 -19.62
C GLU A 120 8.94 30.90 -18.41
N GLN A 121 8.24 32.01 -18.64
CA GLN A 121 7.87 33.00 -17.62
C GLN A 121 7.23 32.35 -16.38
N SER A 122 8.00 32.33 -15.28
CA SER A 122 7.66 32.78 -13.91
C SER A 122 6.27 32.49 -13.29
N LYS A 123 5.58 31.40 -13.65
CA LYS A 123 4.32 30.99 -12.98
C LYS A 123 4.61 30.30 -11.64
N ARG A 124 4.75 31.09 -10.57
CA ARG A 124 5.10 30.62 -9.21
C ARG A 124 3.93 30.10 -8.40
N TRP A 125 2.72 30.53 -8.74
CA TRP A 125 1.50 30.24 -7.99
C TRP A 125 0.66 29.20 -8.73
N PHE A 126 -0.11 28.42 -7.98
CA PHE A 126 -1.12 27.54 -8.52
C PHE A 126 -2.42 27.65 -7.72
N ARG A 127 -3.52 27.26 -8.36
CA ARG A 127 -4.85 27.21 -7.75
C ARG A 127 -5.53 25.90 -8.15
N LEU A 128 -6.32 25.35 -7.26
CA LEU A 128 -7.17 24.19 -7.51
C LEU A 128 -8.60 24.63 -7.83
N ILE A 129 -9.17 24.03 -8.87
CA ILE A 129 -10.59 24.15 -9.23
C ILE A 129 -11.19 22.75 -9.14
N GLY A 130 -11.97 22.49 -8.10
CA GLY A 130 -12.61 21.20 -7.86
C GLY A 130 -14.08 21.20 -8.26
N GLN A 131 -14.44 20.31 -9.18
CA GLN A 131 -15.84 19.98 -9.50
C GLN A 131 -16.32 18.88 -8.55
N PHE A 132 -17.38 19.18 -7.80
CA PHE A 132 -18.10 18.20 -6.99
C PHE A 132 -19.52 18.03 -7.55
N SER A 133 -20.23 17.01 -7.07
CA SER A 133 -21.58 16.71 -7.57
C SER A 133 -22.64 17.77 -7.24
N ASP A 134 -22.34 18.72 -6.36
CA ASP A 134 -23.20 19.84 -6.02
C ASP A 134 -22.79 21.16 -6.64
N ARG A 135 -21.50 21.50 -6.56
CA ARG A 135 -20.97 22.79 -6.98
C ARG A 135 -19.49 22.69 -7.27
N LEU A 136 -18.99 23.73 -7.91
CA LEU A 136 -17.57 24.01 -8.04
C LEU A 136 -17.03 24.69 -6.77
N ARG A 137 -15.83 24.30 -6.35
CA ARG A 137 -15.08 24.94 -5.26
C ARG A 137 -13.70 25.34 -5.75
N LEU A 138 -13.22 26.49 -5.30
CA LEU A 138 -11.94 27.04 -5.68
C LEU A 138 -11.02 27.12 -4.47
N SER A 139 -9.72 26.86 -4.66
CA SER A 139 -8.74 27.20 -3.63
C SER A 139 -8.35 28.66 -3.66
N ASN A 140 -7.73 29.16 -2.58
CA ASN A 140 -6.87 30.33 -2.71
C ASN A 140 -5.60 29.95 -3.49
N PRO A 141 -4.96 30.90 -4.19
CA PRO A 141 -3.67 30.64 -4.82
C PRO A 141 -2.61 30.30 -3.77
N ALA A 142 -1.82 29.27 -4.06
CA ALA A 142 -0.73 28.80 -3.23
C ALA A 142 0.58 28.85 -4.02
N LEU A 143 1.70 29.10 -3.33
CA LEU A 143 3.02 28.98 -3.93
C LEU A 143 3.29 27.51 -4.26
N LYS A 144 3.87 27.24 -5.43
CA LYS A 144 4.33 25.89 -5.78
C LYS A 144 5.50 25.43 -4.89
N ASP A 145 6.36 26.38 -4.51
CA ASP A 145 7.45 26.20 -3.55
C ASP A 145 7.26 27.21 -2.42
N PRO A 146 7.03 26.77 -1.18
CA PRO A 146 6.71 27.65 -0.06
C PRO A 146 7.91 28.53 0.34
N GLN A 147 9.13 28.13 -0.02
CA GLN A 147 10.32 28.98 0.16
C GLN A 147 10.40 30.08 -0.92
N GLY A 148 9.57 30.02 -1.96
CA GLY A 148 9.50 30.98 -3.05
C GLY A 148 10.73 30.98 -3.97
N GLN A 149 11.59 29.97 -3.88
CA GLN A 149 12.86 29.88 -4.61
C GLN A 149 12.66 29.28 -6.00
N SER A 150 11.62 28.46 -6.18
CA SER A 150 11.32 27.75 -7.43
C SER A 150 10.00 28.20 -8.07
N THR A 151 9.95 28.16 -9.40
CA THR A 151 8.72 28.30 -10.21
C THR A 151 8.04 26.94 -10.49
N PHE A 152 8.64 25.85 -10.02
CA PHE A 152 8.20 24.49 -10.22
C PHE A 152 7.72 23.88 -8.89
N PHE A 153 6.87 22.87 -8.98
CA PHE A 153 6.54 22.05 -7.83
C PHE A 153 7.81 21.38 -7.26
N PRO A 154 7.85 21.09 -5.95
CA PRO A 154 8.96 20.37 -5.35
C PRO A 154 9.07 18.95 -5.93
N LEU A 155 10.25 18.35 -5.75
CA LEU A 155 10.52 16.96 -6.11
C LEU A 155 9.51 16.01 -5.48
N SER A 156 9.15 16.26 -4.22
CA SER A 156 8.13 15.49 -3.52
C SER A 156 7.35 16.46 -2.64
N GLY A 157 6.05 16.56 -2.89
CA GLY A 157 5.15 17.47 -2.17
C GLY A 157 3.92 16.75 -1.69
N LEU A 158 3.47 17.07 -0.48
CA LEU A 158 2.20 16.67 0.08
C LEU A 158 1.37 17.92 0.38
N TRP A 159 0.21 17.99 -0.26
CA TRP A 159 -0.72 19.11 -0.20
C TRP A 159 -2.02 18.60 0.41
N GLN A 160 -2.30 19.00 1.65
CA GLN A 160 -3.59 18.74 2.28
C GLN A 160 -4.61 19.73 1.72
N VAL A 161 -5.72 19.21 1.19
CA VAL A 161 -6.80 19.99 0.60
C VAL A 161 -8.05 19.81 1.46
N GLN A 162 -8.26 20.75 2.38
CA GLN A 162 -9.46 20.75 3.21
C GLN A 162 -10.64 21.31 2.42
N ILE A 163 -11.71 20.52 2.30
CA ILE A 163 -12.90 20.93 1.57
C ILE A 163 -13.85 21.62 2.56
N THR A 164 -14.12 22.90 2.33
CA THR A 164 -15.14 23.65 3.07
C THR A 164 -16.46 23.66 2.29
N ASN A 165 -17.49 24.29 2.85
CA ASN A 165 -18.78 24.40 2.16
C ASN A 165 -18.65 25.13 0.81
N ASP A 166 -17.78 26.15 0.75
CA ASP A 166 -17.71 27.09 -0.36
C ASP A 166 -16.33 27.18 -1.04
N SER A 167 -15.28 26.62 -0.44
CA SER A 167 -13.91 26.73 -0.94
C SER A 167 -13.06 25.48 -0.69
N LEU A 168 -11.87 25.48 -1.28
CA LEU A 168 -10.79 24.55 -0.96
C LEU A 168 -9.71 25.30 -0.19
N GLN A 169 -9.21 24.72 0.90
CA GLN A 169 -8.04 25.26 1.60
C GLN A 169 -6.87 24.33 1.33
N VAL A 170 -5.81 24.86 0.72
CA VAL A 170 -4.60 24.10 0.38
C VAL A 170 -3.56 24.44 1.42
N ILE A 171 -3.12 23.42 2.15
CA ILE A 171 -2.09 23.50 3.18
C ILE A 171 -0.95 22.60 2.72
N GLN A 172 0.26 23.15 2.62
CA GLN A 172 1.43 22.35 2.33
C GLN A 172 2.02 21.78 3.61
N GLU A 173 2.38 20.50 3.59
CA GLU A 173 3.04 19.85 4.71
C GLU A 173 4.56 20.01 4.54
N GLU A 174 5.20 20.76 5.46
CA GLU A 174 6.61 21.18 5.35
C GLU A 174 7.62 20.02 5.53
N ASP A 175 7.21 18.87 6.10
CA ASP A 175 8.13 17.79 6.46
C ASP A 175 8.14 16.58 5.48
N TRP A 176 7.37 16.63 4.39
CA TRP A 176 7.21 15.46 3.49
C TRP A 176 8.40 15.20 2.55
N TYR A 177 9.42 16.06 2.55
CA TYR A 177 10.54 15.99 1.60
C TYR A 177 11.41 14.71 1.68
N LEU A 178 11.21 13.85 2.69
CA LEU A 178 12.07 12.70 2.99
C LEU A 178 11.66 11.36 2.35
N TYR A 179 10.48 11.25 1.72
CA TYR A 179 9.97 9.94 1.25
C TYR A 179 9.49 9.96 -0.22
N PRO A 180 10.41 9.94 -1.21
CA PRO A 180 10.07 10.17 -2.61
C PRO A 180 9.44 8.97 -3.36
N LEU A 181 9.21 7.83 -2.69
CA LEU A 181 8.84 6.57 -3.35
C LEU A 181 7.53 5.94 -2.87
N PHE A 182 7.07 6.28 -1.67
CA PHE A 182 5.91 5.65 -1.05
C PHE A 182 4.78 6.66 -0.85
N THR A 183 3.54 6.20 -1.03
CA THR A 183 2.38 6.91 -0.48
C THR A 183 2.52 7.02 1.04
N PRO A 184 1.93 8.03 1.69
CA PRO A 184 1.94 8.13 3.15
C PRO A 184 1.46 6.86 3.85
N LEU A 185 0.43 6.23 3.28
CA LEU A 185 -0.12 4.96 3.78
C LEU A 185 0.90 3.82 3.66
N GLN A 186 1.60 3.68 2.53
CA GLN A 186 2.60 2.63 2.34
C GLN A 186 3.78 2.77 3.32
N GLU A 187 4.23 4.00 3.58
CA GLU A 187 5.32 4.24 4.53
C GLU A 187 4.89 3.87 5.96
N TYR A 188 3.67 4.27 6.35
CA TYR A 188 3.08 3.85 7.61
C TYR A 188 2.97 2.32 7.73
N THR A 189 2.45 1.65 6.69
CA THR A 189 2.35 0.18 6.63
C THR A 189 3.72 -0.48 6.76
N ARG A 190 4.76 0.08 6.14
CA ARG A 190 6.13 -0.44 6.21
C ARG A 190 6.70 -0.36 7.63
N GLN A 191 6.52 0.76 8.31
CA GLN A 191 7.00 0.97 9.68
C GLN A 191 6.29 0.05 10.68
N MET A 192 4.99 -0.16 10.49
CA MET A 192 4.17 -0.96 11.39
C MET A 192 4.19 -2.46 11.09
N PHE A 193 4.82 -2.91 9.99
CA PHE A 193 4.72 -4.30 9.55
C PHE A 193 5.18 -5.30 10.63
N PHE A 194 6.35 -5.10 11.23
CA PHE A 194 6.90 -6.06 12.21
C PHE A 194 6.23 -5.96 13.58
N THR A 195 5.89 -4.74 14.01
CA THR A 195 5.17 -4.51 15.26
C THR A 195 3.76 -5.07 15.18
N GLY A 196 3.06 -4.83 14.07
CA GLY A 196 1.77 -5.42 13.75
C GLY A 196 1.83 -6.94 13.71
N TRP A 197 2.84 -7.52 13.05
CA TRP A 197 2.99 -8.97 12.95
C TRP A 197 3.18 -9.63 14.32
N LEU A 198 4.05 -9.05 15.17
CA LEU A 198 4.27 -9.53 16.52
C LEU A 198 3.01 -9.40 17.38
N LEU A 199 2.31 -8.25 17.27
CA LEU A 199 1.06 -8.01 17.97
C LEU A 199 -0.02 -9.02 17.58
N THR A 200 -0.16 -9.31 16.29
CA THR A 200 -1.08 -10.33 15.79
C THR A 200 -0.74 -11.67 16.41
N ILE A 201 0.46 -12.21 16.21
CA ILE A 201 0.82 -13.54 16.75
C ILE A 201 0.62 -13.64 18.27
N VAL A 202 1.07 -12.63 19.02
CA VAL A 202 0.94 -12.63 20.48
C VAL A 202 -0.52 -12.59 20.90
N SER A 203 -1.32 -11.67 20.34
CA SER A 203 -2.74 -11.55 20.67
C SER A 203 -3.53 -12.80 20.30
N GLU A 204 -3.27 -13.38 19.13
CA GLU A 204 -3.94 -14.60 18.70
C GLU A 204 -3.65 -15.80 19.61
N LEU A 205 -2.37 -15.99 19.99
CA LEU A 205 -1.99 -17.07 20.89
C LEU A 205 -2.55 -16.87 22.30
N LEU A 206 -2.61 -15.62 22.79
CA LEU A 206 -3.19 -15.26 24.08
C LEU A 206 -4.70 -15.51 24.15
N ILE A 207 -5.42 -15.43 23.04
CA ILE A 207 -6.87 -15.72 22.99
C ILE A 207 -7.13 -17.21 22.73
N ALA A 208 -6.36 -17.82 21.84
CA ALA A 208 -6.51 -19.22 21.50
C ALA A 208 -6.18 -20.14 22.68
N ALA A 209 -5.16 -19.82 23.49
CA ALA A 209 -4.75 -20.67 24.60
C ALA A 209 -5.84 -20.82 25.70
N PRO A 210 -6.44 -19.74 26.26
CA PRO A 210 -7.57 -19.84 27.18
C PRO A 210 -8.78 -20.55 26.56
N PHE A 211 -9.08 -20.29 25.29
CA PHE A 211 -10.19 -20.95 24.59
C PHE A 211 -9.98 -22.47 24.53
N LEU A 212 -8.80 -22.93 24.11
CA LEU A 212 -8.46 -24.35 24.04
C LEU A 212 -8.39 -25.00 25.42
N TRP A 213 -7.95 -24.25 26.44
CA TRP A 213 -7.96 -24.68 27.83
C TRP A 213 -9.40 -24.89 28.32
N TRP A 214 -10.29 -23.93 28.07
CA TRP A 214 -11.69 -24.00 28.46
C TRP A 214 -12.41 -25.18 27.82
N GLN A 215 -12.07 -25.51 26.58
CA GLN A 215 -12.54 -26.73 25.89
C GLN A 215 -11.93 -28.03 26.43
N LYS A 216 -11.07 -27.98 27.46
CA LYS A 216 -10.36 -29.12 28.04
C LYS A 216 -9.58 -29.93 26.99
N THR A 217 -8.98 -29.23 26.04
CA THR A 217 -8.23 -29.84 24.94
C THR A 217 -7.03 -30.63 25.47
N PRO A 218 -6.82 -31.90 25.10
CA PRO A 218 -5.66 -32.69 25.51
C PRO A 218 -4.33 -31.99 25.17
N LYS A 219 -3.34 -32.06 26.09
CA LYS A 219 -2.00 -31.43 25.93
C LYS A 219 -1.37 -31.57 24.53
N PRO A 220 -1.26 -32.77 23.91
CA PRO A 220 -0.64 -32.88 22.60
C PRO A 220 -1.41 -32.13 21.51
N LYS A 221 -2.73 -32.03 21.64
CA LYS A 221 -3.61 -31.32 20.69
C LYS A 221 -3.55 -29.82 20.92
N PHE A 222 -3.55 -29.40 22.18
CA PHE A 222 -3.39 -28.00 22.58
C PHE A 222 -2.18 -27.35 21.90
N TRP A 223 -1.00 -27.96 22.05
CA TRP A 223 0.24 -27.45 21.45
C TRP A 223 0.24 -27.52 19.93
N ARG A 224 -0.39 -28.55 19.34
CA ARG A 224 -0.50 -28.68 17.89
C ARG A 224 -1.37 -27.58 17.29
N THR A 225 -2.51 -27.25 17.90
CA THR A 225 -3.39 -26.18 17.44
C THR A 225 -2.72 -24.81 17.59
N LEU A 226 -2.07 -24.53 18.73
CA LEU A 226 -1.32 -23.27 18.88
C LEU A 226 -0.18 -23.13 17.86
N THR A 227 0.51 -24.22 17.58
CA THR A 227 1.53 -24.23 16.51
C THR A 227 0.90 -23.94 15.15
N ALA A 228 -0.27 -24.51 14.86
CA ALA A 228 -0.98 -24.24 13.62
C ALA A 228 -1.33 -22.75 13.49
N ILE A 229 -1.90 -22.15 14.52
CA ILE A 229 -2.23 -20.71 14.55
C ILE A 229 -0.98 -19.86 14.27
N ALA A 230 0.11 -20.06 15.02
CA ALA A 230 1.34 -19.29 14.85
C ALA A 230 1.94 -19.43 13.43
N VAL A 231 1.92 -20.64 12.88
CA VAL A 231 2.51 -20.92 11.57
C VAL A 231 1.63 -20.41 10.43
N VAL A 232 0.31 -20.49 10.55
CA VAL A 232 -0.60 -20.01 9.50
C VAL A 232 -0.49 -18.49 9.35
N ASN A 233 -0.35 -17.76 10.46
CA ASN A 233 -0.11 -16.31 10.47
C ASN A 233 1.13 -15.89 9.68
N LEU A 234 2.14 -16.75 9.59
CA LEU A 234 3.32 -16.49 8.78
C LEU A 234 2.97 -16.28 7.29
N PHE A 235 1.84 -16.84 6.83
CA PHE A 235 1.39 -16.78 5.44
C PHE A 235 0.12 -15.95 5.24
N SER A 236 -0.83 -15.92 6.19
CA SER A 236 -2.01 -15.04 6.08
C SER A 236 -1.64 -13.57 6.25
N TYR A 237 -0.75 -13.24 7.20
CA TYR A 237 -0.38 -11.86 7.48
C TYR A 237 0.25 -11.13 6.29
N PRO A 238 1.24 -11.70 5.55
CA PRO A 238 1.75 -11.06 4.34
C PRO A 238 0.68 -10.83 3.26
N VAL A 239 -0.34 -11.68 3.16
CA VAL A 239 -1.44 -11.46 2.20
C VAL A 239 -2.26 -10.25 2.61
N VAL A 240 -2.66 -10.16 3.89
CA VAL A 240 -3.41 -9.01 4.43
C VAL A 240 -2.61 -7.71 4.26
N TRP A 241 -1.30 -7.73 4.49
CA TRP A 241 -0.45 -6.54 4.48
C TRP A 241 0.24 -6.23 3.15
N SER A 242 0.22 -7.16 2.18
CA SER A 242 0.85 -6.96 0.86
C SER A 242 -0.14 -7.12 -0.28
N PHE A 243 -0.89 -8.22 -0.36
CA PHE A 243 -1.82 -8.46 -1.48
C PHE A 243 -2.95 -7.44 -1.53
N PHE A 244 -3.73 -7.29 -0.45
CA PHE A 244 -4.88 -6.39 -0.46
C PHE A 244 -4.49 -4.92 -0.66
N PRO A 245 -3.48 -4.38 0.05
CA PRO A 245 -2.98 -3.03 -0.21
C PRO A 245 -2.45 -2.85 -1.64
N SER A 246 -1.87 -3.88 -2.24
CA SER A 246 -1.36 -3.79 -3.62
C SER A 246 -2.47 -3.64 -4.69
N LEU A 247 -3.71 -3.98 -4.36
CA LEU A 247 -4.87 -3.78 -5.24
C LEU A 247 -5.36 -2.34 -5.25
N GLU A 248 -4.95 -1.53 -4.28
CA GLU A 248 -5.38 -0.15 -4.15
C GLU A 248 -4.85 0.74 -5.28
N ALA A 249 -5.38 1.95 -5.32
CA ALA A 249 -4.91 2.98 -6.23
C ALA A 249 -3.49 3.42 -5.89
N PHE A 250 -2.79 3.93 -6.90
CA PHE A 250 -1.44 4.46 -6.83
C PHE A 250 -0.38 3.48 -6.32
N GLN A 251 -0.55 2.20 -6.62
CA GLN A 251 0.44 1.18 -6.33
C GLN A 251 1.47 1.10 -7.46
N LEU A 252 2.75 0.96 -7.12
CA LEU A 252 3.80 0.65 -8.09
C LEU A 252 3.60 -0.78 -8.61
N LEU A 253 3.98 -1.02 -9.87
CA LEU A 253 3.87 -2.34 -10.48
C LEU A 253 4.64 -3.42 -9.70
N LEU A 254 5.82 -3.08 -9.17
CA LEU A 254 6.57 -3.95 -8.27
C LEU A 254 5.77 -4.31 -7.00
N GLY A 255 5.11 -3.33 -6.38
CA GLY A 255 4.24 -3.54 -5.23
C GLY A 255 3.07 -4.48 -5.55
N ARG A 256 2.47 -4.34 -6.73
CA ARG A 256 1.43 -5.27 -7.24
C ARG A 256 1.92 -6.69 -7.35
N TYR A 257 3.08 -6.89 -7.98
CA TYR A 257 3.61 -8.24 -8.12
C TYR A 257 4.06 -8.84 -6.79
N LEU A 258 4.60 -8.04 -5.86
CA LEU A 258 4.90 -8.51 -4.50
C LEU A 258 3.62 -8.96 -3.77
N GLY A 259 2.54 -8.18 -3.89
CA GLY A 259 1.23 -8.54 -3.36
C GLY A 259 0.69 -9.83 -3.99
N ILE A 260 0.66 -9.93 -5.32
CA ILE A 260 0.22 -11.14 -6.03
C ILE A 260 1.05 -12.36 -5.62
N SER A 261 2.37 -12.20 -5.52
CA SER A 261 3.29 -13.24 -5.05
C SER A 261 2.90 -13.70 -3.64
N SER A 262 2.59 -12.80 -2.70
CA SER A 262 2.18 -13.20 -1.35
C SER A 262 0.93 -14.10 -1.33
N LEU A 263 -0.06 -13.83 -2.18
CA LEU A 263 -1.26 -14.67 -2.32
C LEU A 263 -0.92 -16.04 -2.90
N ILE A 264 -0.11 -16.09 -3.97
CA ILE A 264 0.33 -17.34 -4.59
C ILE A 264 1.10 -18.20 -3.57
N ILE A 265 1.99 -17.58 -2.80
CA ILE A 265 2.76 -18.23 -1.73
C ILE A 265 1.83 -18.85 -0.69
N ALA A 266 0.81 -18.11 -0.23
CA ALA A 266 -0.17 -18.62 0.73
C ALA A 266 -0.96 -19.82 0.17
N ILE A 267 -1.44 -19.74 -1.07
CA ILE A 267 -2.14 -20.86 -1.72
C ILE A 267 -1.24 -22.10 -1.83
N LEU A 268 0.00 -21.93 -2.31
CA LEU A 268 0.97 -23.02 -2.43
C LEU A 268 1.31 -23.63 -1.07
N TYR A 269 1.48 -22.80 -0.05
CA TYR A 269 1.69 -23.25 1.32
C TYR A 269 0.52 -24.10 1.82
N GLY A 270 -0.71 -23.64 1.60
CA GLY A 270 -1.91 -24.38 1.97
C GLY A 270 -1.98 -25.76 1.30
N LEU A 271 -1.63 -25.86 0.02
CA LEU A 271 -1.53 -27.14 -0.69
C LEU A 271 -0.43 -28.06 -0.14
N ILE A 272 0.75 -27.50 0.17
CA ILE A 272 1.86 -28.25 0.78
C ILE A 272 1.43 -28.84 2.12
N ILE A 273 0.79 -28.03 2.96
CA ILE A 273 0.33 -28.44 4.29
C ILE A 273 -0.82 -29.44 4.22
N TYR A 274 -1.76 -29.26 3.30
CA TYR A 274 -2.86 -30.20 3.13
C TYR A 274 -2.36 -31.63 2.86
N ASN A 275 -1.33 -31.76 2.02
CA ASN A 275 -0.68 -33.05 1.72
C ASN A 275 0.19 -33.57 2.86
N ARG A 276 0.67 -32.68 3.73
CA ARG A 276 1.52 -33.01 4.88
C ARG A 276 0.79 -32.94 6.23
N ARG A 277 -0.54 -32.88 6.22
CA ARG A 277 -1.34 -32.65 7.43
C ARG A 277 -1.08 -33.67 8.54
N ARG A 278 -0.69 -34.90 8.20
CA ARG A 278 -0.35 -35.99 9.14
C ARG A 278 1.05 -35.92 9.74
N ASP A 279 1.89 -34.99 9.31
CA ASP A 279 3.23 -34.82 9.88
C ASP A 279 3.15 -34.36 11.35
N SER A 280 4.25 -34.56 12.09
CA SER A 280 4.40 -34.08 13.46
C SER A 280 4.57 -32.55 13.51
N SER A 281 4.21 -31.90 14.63
CA SER A 281 4.28 -30.44 14.75
C SER A 281 5.67 -29.88 14.46
N LYS A 282 6.74 -30.56 14.91
CA LYS A 282 8.14 -30.19 14.61
C LYS A 282 8.43 -30.19 13.10
N ARG A 283 7.89 -31.18 12.38
CA ARG A 283 8.07 -31.31 10.93
C ARG A 283 7.24 -30.27 10.18
N ILE A 284 6.03 -29.97 10.65
CA ILE A 284 5.19 -28.88 10.12
C ILE A 284 5.91 -27.55 10.25
N ILE A 285 6.45 -27.23 11.43
CA ILE A 285 7.23 -25.99 11.66
C ILE A 285 8.41 -25.92 10.68
N LEU A 286 9.22 -26.98 10.60
CA LEU A 286 10.39 -27.02 9.71
C LEU A 286 10.00 -26.82 8.24
N VAL A 287 8.96 -27.53 7.77
CA VAL A 287 8.46 -27.41 6.40
C VAL A 287 7.93 -26.01 6.13
N SER A 288 7.25 -25.40 7.11
CA SER A 288 6.66 -24.08 6.95
C SER A 288 7.71 -22.98 6.88
N ILE A 289 8.74 -23.03 7.74
CA ILE A 289 9.87 -22.10 7.67
C ILE A 289 10.61 -22.25 6.34
N LEU A 290 10.89 -23.49 5.91
CA LEU A 290 11.58 -23.72 4.64
C LEU A 290 10.73 -23.26 3.44
N ALA A 291 9.44 -23.56 3.44
CA ALA A 291 8.51 -23.12 2.41
C ALA A 291 8.42 -21.59 2.39
N PHE A 292 8.31 -20.94 3.55
CA PHE A 292 8.28 -19.49 3.66
C PHE A 292 9.51 -18.86 3.02
N ILE A 293 10.72 -19.31 3.37
CA ILE A 293 11.98 -18.78 2.83
C ILE A 293 12.06 -18.99 1.32
N VAL A 294 11.87 -20.23 0.86
CA VAL A 294 12.03 -20.58 -0.57
C VAL A 294 10.99 -19.88 -1.43
N LEU A 295 9.72 -19.93 -1.03
CA LEU A 295 8.62 -19.34 -1.80
C LEU A 295 8.70 -17.81 -1.83
N ASN A 296 9.08 -17.15 -0.73
CA ASN A 296 9.28 -15.69 -0.74
C ASN A 296 10.44 -15.27 -1.63
N ILE A 297 11.56 -16.01 -1.65
CA ILE A 297 12.68 -15.67 -2.54
C ILE A 297 12.28 -15.82 -4.02
N ILE A 298 11.56 -16.89 -4.37
CA ILE A 298 11.01 -17.07 -5.72
C ILE A 298 10.01 -15.94 -6.05
N GLY A 299 9.12 -15.60 -5.13
CA GLY A 299 8.12 -14.56 -5.30
C GLY A 299 8.71 -13.16 -5.47
N ILE A 300 9.74 -12.82 -4.69
CA ILE A 300 10.49 -11.56 -4.81
C ILE A 300 11.22 -11.50 -6.15
N PHE A 301 11.89 -12.59 -6.54
CA PHE A 301 12.57 -12.65 -7.82
C PHE A 301 11.59 -12.46 -8.99
N GLY A 302 10.45 -13.15 -8.95
CA GLY A 302 9.38 -12.98 -9.95
C GLY A 302 8.85 -11.54 -9.98
N ALA A 303 8.60 -10.95 -8.81
CA ALA A 303 8.12 -9.57 -8.72
C ALA A 303 9.13 -8.55 -9.27
N LEU A 304 10.42 -8.75 -9.00
CA LEU A 304 11.48 -7.94 -9.61
C LEU A 304 11.54 -8.16 -11.12
N TRP A 305 11.47 -9.41 -11.59
CA TRP A 305 11.54 -9.71 -13.02
C TRP A 305 10.49 -8.97 -13.85
N PHE A 306 9.25 -8.88 -13.33
CA PHE A 306 8.13 -8.23 -14.03
C PHE A 306 7.89 -6.77 -13.63
N GLY A 307 8.26 -6.38 -12.41
CA GLY A 307 7.96 -5.07 -11.85
C GLY A 307 9.14 -4.09 -11.83
N TYR A 308 10.37 -4.58 -12.00
CA TYR A 308 11.57 -3.75 -11.96
C TYR A 308 11.56 -2.70 -13.08
N GLY A 309 12.03 -1.51 -12.77
CA GLY A 309 12.09 -0.37 -13.70
C GLY A 309 10.80 0.43 -13.82
N ASN A 310 9.63 -0.12 -13.46
CA ASN A 310 8.38 0.65 -13.44
C ASN A 310 8.27 1.48 -12.16
N ARG A 311 8.18 2.81 -12.33
CA ARG A 311 8.22 3.81 -11.27
C ARG A 311 6.99 4.70 -11.25
N PHE A 312 6.04 4.45 -12.14
CA PHE A 312 4.83 5.25 -12.23
C PHE A 312 3.73 4.55 -11.45
N PRO A 313 3.21 5.17 -10.38
CA PRO A 313 2.07 4.64 -9.65
C PRO A 313 0.86 4.44 -10.57
N ILE A 314 0.20 3.30 -10.47
CA ILE A 314 -0.98 2.99 -11.27
C ILE A 314 -2.20 3.64 -10.59
N VAL A 315 -2.78 4.67 -11.21
CA VAL A 315 -3.87 5.47 -10.63
C VAL A 315 -5.11 4.63 -10.32
N THR A 316 -5.43 3.63 -11.15
CA THR A 316 -6.61 2.79 -10.95
C THR A 316 -6.38 1.74 -9.87
N GLY A 317 -7.39 1.45 -9.06
CA GLY A 317 -7.32 0.40 -8.04
C GLY A 317 -8.66 0.14 -7.38
N ILE A 318 -8.68 -0.85 -6.50
CA ILE A 318 -9.87 -1.19 -5.70
C ILE A 318 -9.87 -0.29 -4.45
N PRO A 319 -11.00 0.36 -4.12
CA PRO A 319 -11.10 1.20 -2.95
C PRO A 319 -10.77 0.49 -1.63
N TYR A 320 -10.15 1.21 -0.69
CA TYR A 320 -9.78 0.70 0.65
C TYR A 320 -10.99 0.12 1.40
N ARG A 321 -12.14 0.79 1.28
CA ARG A 321 -13.43 0.34 1.84
C ARG A 321 -13.89 -1.04 1.36
N LEU A 322 -13.34 -1.55 0.26
CA LEU A 322 -13.61 -2.89 -0.26
C LEU A 322 -12.45 -3.85 0.03
N THR A 323 -11.20 -3.40 -0.10
CA THR A 323 -10.03 -4.25 0.15
C THR A 323 -9.90 -4.65 1.62
N MET A 324 -10.19 -3.74 2.56
CA MET A 324 -10.10 -4.01 4.00
C MET A 324 -11.11 -5.07 4.49
N PRO A 325 -12.43 -4.98 4.21
CA PRO A 325 -13.33 -6.08 4.60
C PRO A 325 -13.00 -7.40 3.91
N ALA A 326 -12.55 -7.36 2.65
CA ALA A 326 -12.14 -8.55 1.92
C ALA A 326 -10.89 -9.21 2.53
N SER A 327 -9.95 -8.43 3.06
CA SER A 327 -8.76 -8.96 3.74
C SER A 327 -9.11 -9.69 5.03
N GLU A 328 -10.05 -9.15 5.82
CA GLU A 328 -10.54 -9.81 7.03
C GLU A 328 -11.26 -11.11 6.72
N VAL A 329 -12.15 -11.11 5.73
CA VAL A 329 -12.84 -12.34 5.29
C VAL A 329 -11.85 -13.39 4.80
N PHE A 330 -10.84 -12.97 4.04
CA PHE A 330 -9.77 -13.86 3.59
C PHE A 330 -9.01 -14.46 4.77
N ALA A 331 -8.54 -13.63 5.72
CA ALA A 331 -7.80 -14.10 6.88
C ALA A 331 -8.61 -15.13 7.66
N ILE A 332 -9.86 -14.81 7.98
CA ILE A 332 -10.76 -15.69 8.72
C ILE A 332 -10.97 -17.04 8.03
N VAL A 333 -11.28 -17.02 6.73
CA VAL A 333 -11.58 -18.25 5.97
C VAL A 333 -10.33 -19.10 5.77
N TYR A 334 -9.23 -18.47 5.36
CA TYR A 334 -7.97 -19.15 5.08
C TYR A 334 -7.37 -19.77 6.35
N GLU A 335 -7.39 -19.04 7.46
CA GLU A 335 -6.88 -19.52 8.74
C GLU A 335 -7.74 -20.63 9.31
N ALA A 336 -9.07 -20.48 9.31
CA ALA A 336 -9.98 -21.52 9.77
C ALA A 336 -9.76 -22.83 9.01
N TRP A 337 -9.60 -22.75 7.68
CA TRP A 337 -9.32 -23.91 6.85
C TRP A 337 -8.00 -24.60 7.21
N LEU A 338 -6.92 -23.84 7.36
CA LEU A 338 -5.61 -24.42 7.70
C LEU A 338 -5.52 -24.91 9.14
N ILE A 339 -6.13 -24.21 10.10
CA ILE A 339 -6.23 -24.66 11.49
C ILE A 339 -6.99 -25.99 11.54
N SER A 340 -8.15 -26.08 10.87
CA SER A 340 -8.92 -27.32 10.83
C SER A 340 -8.11 -28.47 10.21
N THR A 341 -7.42 -28.19 9.09
CA THR A 341 -6.56 -29.16 8.39
C THR A 341 -5.39 -29.64 9.26
N LEU A 342 -4.66 -28.71 9.90
CA LEU A 342 -3.50 -29.01 10.73
C LEU A 342 -3.87 -29.65 12.07
N SER A 343 -5.08 -29.40 12.56
CA SER A 343 -5.66 -30.08 13.73
C SER A 343 -6.06 -31.54 13.46
N LEU A 344 -5.85 -32.04 12.24
CA LEU A 344 -6.26 -33.39 11.79
C LEU A 344 -7.77 -33.61 11.88
N GLU A 345 -8.58 -32.62 11.50
CA GLU A 345 -10.05 -32.67 11.53
C GLU A 345 -10.63 -32.88 12.94
N GLN A 346 -9.80 -32.72 13.98
CA GLN A 346 -10.23 -32.85 15.37
C GLN A 346 -10.98 -31.60 15.85
N LEU A 347 -10.66 -30.44 15.26
CA LEU A 347 -11.49 -29.25 15.36
C LEU A 347 -12.35 -29.18 14.10
N PRO A 348 -13.69 -29.28 14.23
CA PRO A 348 -14.57 -29.07 13.09
C PRO A 348 -14.38 -27.65 12.57
N ILE A 349 -14.54 -27.48 11.26
CA ILE A 349 -14.33 -26.19 10.59
C ILE A 349 -15.10 -25.03 11.25
N ARG A 350 -16.28 -25.30 11.83
CA ARG A 350 -17.07 -24.32 12.59
C ARG A 350 -16.33 -23.77 13.82
N GLN A 351 -15.64 -24.64 14.57
CA GLN A 351 -14.84 -24.22 15.72
C GLN A 351 -13.57 -23.50 15.27
N SER A 352 -12.92 -23.97 14.20
CA SER A 352 -11.76 -23.27 13.63
C SER A 352 -12.13 -21.88 13.11
N LEU A 353 -13.32 -21.72 12.53
CA LEU A 353 -13.87 -20.44 12.10
C LEU A 353 -14.12 -19.51 13.29
N LEU A 354 -14.71 -20.03 14.37
CA LEU A 354 -14.92 -19.25 15.59
C LEU A 354 -13.59 -18.80 16.21
N ILE A 355 -12.59 -19.69 16.29
CA ILE A 355 -11.26 -19.33 16.79
C ILE A 355 -10.66 -18.22 15.92
N SER A 356 -10.61 -18.41 14.60
CA SER A 356 -10.01 -17.44 13.69
C SER A 356 -10.75 -16.10 13.71
N LEU A 357 -12.09 -16.11 13.80
CA LEU A 357 -12.88 -14.89 13.97
C LEU A 357 -12.50 -14.15 15.27
N LEU A 358 -12.39 -14.86 16.39
CA LEU A 358 -12.05 -14.26 17.68
C LEU A 358 -10.60 -13.74 17.70
N THR A 359 -9.65 -14.46 17.12
CA THR A 359 -8.24 -14.05 17.08
C THR A 359 -8.04 -12.84 16.18
N ASN A 360 -8.62 -12.84 14.97
CA ASN A 360 -8.55 -11.70 14.05
C ASN A 360 -9.26 -10.47 14.62
N ALA A 361 -10.46 -10.64 15.20
CA ALA A 361 -11.17 -9.51 15.84
C ALA A 361 -10.35 -8.90 16.99
N THR A 362 -9.68 -9.74 17.79
CA THR A 362 -8.84 -9.24 18.88
C THR A 362 -7.58 -8.56 18.37
N SER A 363 -6.92 -9.12 17.34
CA SER A 363 -5.76 -8.49 16.70
C SER A 363 -6.14 -7.15 16.05
N LEU A 364 -7.32 -7.07 15.43
CA LEU A 364 -7.84 -5.84 14.84
C LEU A 364 -8.08 -4.76 15.92
N ILE A 365 -8.78 -5.11 17.01
CA ILE A 365 -9.01 -4.19 18.14
C ILE A 365 -7.68 -3.77 18.77
N GLY A 366 -6.76 -4.71 18.98
CA GLY A 366 -5.42 -4.43 19.49
C GLY A 366 -4.65 -3.48 18.58
N GLY A 367 -4.74 -3.70 17.27
CA GLY A 367 -4.18 -2.81 16.25
C GLY A 367 -4.77 -1.41 16.34
N PHE A 368 -6.09 -1.27 16.46
CA PHE A 368 -6.73 0.04 16.66
C PHE A 368 -6.27 0.74 17.93
N ILE A 369 -6.06 0.02 19.04
CA ILE A 369 -5.58 0.62 20.29
C ILE A 369 -4.13 1.09 20.16
N VAL A 370 -3.25 0.26 19.59
CA VAL A 370 -1.81 0.54 19.50
C VAL A 370 -1.49 1.57 18.40
N PHE A 371 -2.19 1.50 17.27
CA PHE A 371 -1.87 2.25 16.07
C PHE A 371 -2.89 3.35 15.76
N GLY A 372 -4.15 3.20 16.20
CA GLY A 372 -5.24 4.12 15.89
C GLY A 372 -5.13 5.48 16.58
N MET A 373 -4.43 5.59 17.71
CA MET A 373 -4.16 6.91 18.33
C MET A 373 -3.26 7.80 17.46
N ASN A 374 -2.45 7.21 16.56
CA ASN A 374 -1.61 7.95 15.61
C ASN A 374 -2.30 8.18 14.25
N PHE A 375 -3.52 7.67 14.05
CA PHE A 375 -4.27 7.76 12.78
C PHE A 375 -5.38 8.82 12.84
N LEU A 376 -5.74 9.29 14.05
CA LEU A 376 -6.73 10.34 14.31
C LEU A 376 -6.11 11.68 14.74
N ALA A 377 -4.78 11.73 14.88
CA ALA A 377 -3.98 12.94 15.00
C ALA A 377 -3.36 13.24 13.64
#